data_AF-A3E3W3-F1
#
_entry.id   AF-A3E3W3-F1
#
_cell.length_a   1.000
_cell.length_b   1.000
_cell.length_c   1.000
_cell.angle_alpha   90.00
_cell.angle_beta   90.00
_cell.angle_gamma   90.00
#
_symmetry.space_group_name_H-M   'P 1'
#
loop_
_entity.id
_entity.type
_entity.pdbx_description
1 polymer ?
#
loop_
_entity_poly.entity_id
_entity_poly.type
_entity_poly.pdbx_seq_one_letter_code
_entity_poly.pdbx_strand_id
1 'polypeptide(L)'
;MAKAIYYKLWAMTANWTQRKNYGWYQVWARMMPWCWVSVPGAAWFTFGWWTDEWKKTMTLGIWEPPMIHWDTNMTNYRSDFVKFHAQYPGIPYK
;
A
#
# COMPACT_ATOMS: atom_id res chain seq x y z
N MET A 1 37.83 -32.90 -14.86
CA MET A 1 36.78 -32.55 -13.88
C MET A 1 37.21 -31.52 -12.83
N ALA A 2 38.41 -31.63 -12.23
CA ALA A 2 38.86 -30.72 -11.15
C ALA A 2 38.84 -29.21 -11.51
N LYS A 3 39.26 -28.85 -12.72
CA LYS A 3 39.30 -27.44 -13.19
C LYS A 3 37.92 -26.78 -13.23
N ALA A 4 36.88 -27.51 -13.67
CA ALA A 4 35.51 -27.02 -13.72
C ALA A 4 34.93 -26.78 -12.30
N ILE A 5 35.27 -27.66 -11.35
CA ILE A 5 34.88 -27.51 -9.94
C ILE A 5 35.53 -26.25 -9.35
N TYR A 6 36.81 -26.03 -9.62
CA TYR A 6 37.53 -24.84 -9.14
C TYR A 6 36.94 -23.54 -9.68
N TYR A 7 36.64 -23.47 -10.99
CA TYR A 7 35.98 -22.30 -11.57
C TYR A 7 34.58 -22.07 -11.00
N LYS A 8 33.83 -23.14 -10.71
CA LYS A 8 32.49 -23.01 -10.11
C LYS A 8 32.57 -22.45 -8.68
N LEU A 9 33.54 -22.93 -7.88
CA LEU A 9 33.79 -22.40 -6.53
C LEU A 9 34.23 -20.93 -6.58
N TRP A 10 35.15 -20.59 -7.49
CA TRP A 10 35.62 -19.22 -7.66
C TRP A 10 34.51 -18.28 -8.15
N ALA A 11 33.67 -18.70 -9.10
CA ALA A 11 32.53 -17.90 -9.57
C ALA A 11 31.48 -17.64 -8.46
N MET A 12 31.34 -18.56 -7.50
CA MET A 12 30.46 -18.36 -6.34
C MET A 12 31.04 -17.32 -5.38
N THR A 13 32.36 -17.16 -5.26
CA THR A 13 32.99 -16.19 -4.35
C THR A 13 33.40 -14.87 -4.99
N ALA A 14 33.65 -14.84 -6.31
CA ALA A 14 34.21 -13.69 -7.04
C ALA A 14 33.42 -12.37 -6.86
N ASN A 15 32.10 -12.44 -6.73
CA ASN A 15 31.23 -11.27 -6.57
C ASN A 15 30.57 -11.17 -5.20
N TRP A 16 31.15 -11.79 -4.16
CA TRP A 16 30.56 -11.84 -2.82
C TRP A 16 30.26 -10.43 -2.25
N THR A 17 31.23 -9.51 -2.32
CA THR A 17 31.07 -8.13 -1.80
C THR A 17 29.90 -7.40 -2.48
N GLN A 18 29.75 -7.58 -3.79
CA GLN A 18 28.70 -6.94 -4.57
C GLN A 18 27.31 -7.53 -4.27
N ARG A 19 27.21 -8.85 -4.10
CA ARG A 19 25.95 -9.52 -3.72
C ARG A 19 25.55 -9.20 -2.27
N LYS A 20 26.51 -9.08 -1.36
CA LYS A 20 26.25 -8.66 0.03
C LYS A 20 25.69 -7.25 0.09
N ASN A 21 26.23 -6.33 -0.68
CA ASN A 21 25.85 -4.92 -0.63
C ASN A 21 24.61 -4.59 -1.49
N TYR A 22 24.44 -5.22 -2.65
CA TYR A 22 23.41 -4.88 -3.64
C TYR A 22 22.46 -6.03 -4.00
N GLY A 23 22.58 -7.18 -3.34
CA GLY A 23 21.70 -8.32 -3.58
C GLY A 23 20.23 -7.98 -3.32
N TRP A 24 19.96 -7.18 -2.29
CA TRP A 24 18.61 -6.68 -2.02
C TRP A 24 18.03 -5.93 -3.22
N TYR A 25 18.79 -5.01 -3.82
CA TYR A 25 18.35 -4.24 -4.98
C TYR A 25 18.04 -5.13 -6.18
N GLN A 26 18.84 -6.17 -6.44
CA GLN A 26 18.56 -7.13 -7.51
C GLN A 26 17.28 -7.94 -7.26
N VAL A 27 17.02 -8.33 -6.01
CA VAL A 27 15.77 -9.01 -5.63
C VAL A 27 14.59 -8.06 -5.83
N TRP A 28 14.70 -6.83 -5.35
CA TRP A 28 13.67 -5.80 -5.53
C TRP A 28 13.39 -5.53 -7.00
N ALA A 29 14.42 -5.36 -7.83
CA ALA A 29 14.26 -5.17 -9.28
C ALA A 29 13.49 -6.33 -9.95
N ARG A 30 13.66 -7.57 -9.48
CA ARG A 30 12.87 -8.72 -9.96
C ARG A 30 11.45 -8.75 -9.42
N MET A 31 11.21 -8.15 -8.25
CA MET A 31 9.88 -8.01 -7.66
C MET A 31 9.10 -6.81 -8.22
N MET A 32 9.76 -5.80 -8.78
CA MET A 32 9.13 -4.58 -9.33
C MET A 32 7.94 -4.85 -10.26
N PRO A 33 7.97 -5.82 -11.20
CA PRO A 33 6.81 -6.10 -12.06
C PRO A 33 5.57 -6.54 -11.28
N TRP A 34 5.74 -7.18 -10.13
CA TRP A 34 4.64 -7.63 -9.28
C TRP A 34 4.02 -6.51 -8.46
N CYS A 35 4.71 -5.37 -8.30
CA CYS A 35 4.16 -4.18 -7.64
C CYS A 35 2.88 -3.68 -8.32
N TRP A 36 2.75 -3.87 -9.63
CA TRP A 36 1.53 -3.47 -10.35
C TRP A 36 0.29 -4.22 -9.85
N VAL A 37 0.42 -5.46 -9.37
CA VAL A 37 -0.70 -6.23 -8.81
C VAL A 37 -0.80 -6.02 -7.29
N SER A 38 0.33 -6.07 -6.60
CA SER A 38 0.34 -6.03 -5.14
C SER A 38 -0.02 -4.66 -4.57
N VAL A 39 0.39 -3.55 -5.21
CA VAL A 39 0.10 -2.19 -4.73
C VAL A 39 -1.40 -1.88 -4.86
N PRO A 40 -2.07 -2.06 -6.01
CA PRO A 40 -3.52 -1.88 -6.10
C PRO A 40 -4.29 -2.85 -5.20
N GLY A 41 -3.85 -4.12 -5.09
CA GLY A 41 -4.49 -5.09 -4.21
C GLY A 41 -4.42 -4.69 -2.73
N ALA A 42 -3.25 -4.27 -2.25
CA ALA A 42 -3.08 -3.78 -0.88
C ALA A 42 -3.86 -2.48 -0.65
N ALA A 43 -3.87 -1.58 -1.62
CA ALA A 43 -4.60 -0.32 -1.50
C ALA A 43 -6.11 -0.54 -1.50
N TRP A 44 -6.63 -1.47 -2.30
CA TRP A 44 -8.04 -1.89 -2.25
C TRP A 44 -8.41 -2.50 -0.89
N PHE A 45 -7.61 -3.45 -0.42
CA PHE A 45 -7.85 -4.13 0.86
C PHE A 45 -7.85 -3.16 2.05
N THR A 46 -6.90 -2.21 2.05
CA THR A 46 -6.75 -1.24 3.15
C THR A 46 -7.60 0.02 2.98
N PHE A 47 -8.24 0.22 1.82
CA PHE A 47 -8.95 1.46 1.48
C PHE A 47 -9.97 1.85 2.55
N GLY A 48 -10.71 0.88 3.11
CA GLY A 48 -11.71 1.13 4.15
C GLY A 48 -11.16 1.82 5.40
N TRP A 49 -9.90 1.55 5.76
CA TRP A 49 -9.24 2.04 6.97
C TRP A 49 -8.61 3.42 6.82
N TRP A 50 -8.53 3.94 5.60
CA TRP A 50 -7.91 5.24 5.36
C TRP A 50 -8.83 6.37 5.81
N THR A 51 -8.23 7.48 6.25
CA THR A 51 -9.02 8.71 6.49
C THR A 51 -9.58 9.23 5.18
N ASP A 52 -10.67 10.00 5.28
CA ASP A 52 -11.34 10.60 4.13
C ASP A 52 -10.39 11.43 3.23
N GLU A 53 -9.40 12.13 3.80
CA GLU A 53 -8.38 12.87 3.06
C GLU A 53 -7.45 11.96 2.23
N TRP A 54 -7.02 10.83 2.81
CA TRP A 54 -6.18 9.87 2.11
C TRP A 54 -6.93 9.16 0.99
N LYS A 55 -8.21 8.84 1.21
CA LYS A 55 -9.10 8.30 0.17
C LYS A 55 -9.29 9.29 -0.98
N LYS A 56 -9.49 10.57 -0.67
CA LYS A 56 -9.58 11.64 -1.67
C LYS A 56 -8.28 11.80 -2.46
N THR A 57 -7.13 11.74 -1.79
CA THR A 57 -5.82 11.84 -2.44
C THR A 57 -5.56 10.68 -3.37
N MET A 58 -5.84 9.44 -2.93
CA MET A 58 -5.65 8.23 -3.74
C MET A 58 -6.51 8.20 -5.00
N THR A 59 -7.73 8.73 -4.89
CA THR A 59 -8.70 8.79 -5.99
C THR A 59 -8.60 10.07 -6.80
N LEU A 60 -7.52 10.84 -6.63
CA LEU A 60 -7.28 12.10 -7.34
C LEU A 60 -8.44 13.11 -7.21
N GLY A 61 -9.12 13.10 -6.06
CA GLY A 61 -10.22 14.01 -5.73
C GLY A 61 -11.62 13.47 -6.01
N ILE A 62 -11.76 12.30 -6.65
CA ILE A 62 -13.06 11.74 -7.04
C ILE A 62 -13.86 11.24 -5.84
N TRP A 63 -13.18 10.75 -4.80
CA TRP A 63 -13.85 10.16 -3.67
C TRP A 63 -14.55 11.21 -2.79
N GLU A 64 -15.83 10.97 -2.56
CA GLU A 64 -16.66 11.69 -1.60
C GLU A 64 -17.15 10.75 -0.50
N PRO A 65 -17.20 11.21 0.75
CA PRO A 65 -17.68 10.38 1.84
C PRO A 65 -19.19 10.14 1.74
N PRO A 66 -19.67 8.91 2.00
CA PRO A 66 -21.10 8.63 2.03
C PRO A 66 -21.77 9.36 3.18
N MET A 67 -22.84 10.11 2.89
CA MET A 67 -23.55 10.94 3.88
C MET A 67 -24.48 10.14 4.80
N ILE A 68 -24.88 8.93 4.39
CA ILE A 68 -25.79 8.07 5.16
C ILE A 68 -25.08 6.75 5.43
N HIS A 69 -24.48 6.61 6.62
CA HIS A 69 -23.99 5.33 7.12
C HIS A 69 -23.92 5.35 8.66
N TRP A 70 -24.76 4.56 9.33
CA TRP A 70 -24.93 4.62 10.79
C TRP A 70 -23.66 4.26 11.58
N ASP A 71 -22.91 3.25 11.13
CA ASP A 71 -21.74 2.77 11.91
C ASP A 71 -20.42 3.46 11.53
N THR A 72 -20.19 3.73 10.25
CA THR A 72 -18.90 4.24 9.76
C THR A 72 -18.77 5.75 9.93
N ASN A 73 -19.89 6.50 9.92
CA ASN A 73 -19.85 7.96 9.99
C ASN A 73 -19.67 8.51 11.42
N MET A 74 -19.79 7.65 12.44
CA MET A 74 -19.56 7.98 13.86
C MET A 74 -18.11 7.69 14.33
N THR A 75 -17.17 7.46 13.40
CA THR A 75 -15.77 7.14 13.73
C THR A 75 -14.83 8.33 13.55
N ASN A 76 -13.71 8.35 14.28
CA ASN A 76 -12.69 9.42 14.19
C ASN A 76 -11.97 9.50 12.83
N TYR A 77 -12.17 8.52 11.94
CA TYR A 77 -11.56 8.48 10.61
C TYR A 77 -12.26 9.41 9.60
N ARG A 78 -13.42 9.97 9.97
CA ARG A 78 -14.24 10.82 9.11
C ARG A 78 -13.85 12.29 9.19
N SER A 79 -13.91 12.92 8.02
CA SER A 79 -13.74 14.36 7.84
C SER A 79 -14.88 15.15 8.49
N ASP A 80 -14.62 16.40 8.84
CA ASP A 80 -15.62 17.32 9.41
C ASP A 80 -16.82 17.53 8.48
N PHE A 81 -16.61 17.39 7.16
CA PHE A 81 -17.70 17.44 6.18
C PHE A 81 -18.82 16.44 6.52
N VAL A 82 -18.47 15.20 6.87
CA VAL A 82 -19.45 14.16 7.26
C VAL A 82 -20.12 14.52 8.58
N LYS A 83 -19.38 15.07 9.54
CA LYS A 83 -19.93 15.43 10.85
C LYS A 83 -21.03 16.49 10.75
N PHE A 84 -20.85 17.47 9.87
CA PHE A 84 -21.80 18.59 9.72
C PHE A 84 -22.92 18.33 8.70
N HIS A 85 -22.74 17.40 7.76
CA HIS A 85 -23.69 17.18 6.65
C HIS A 85 -24.39 15.81 6.67
N ALA A 86 -23.94 14.85 7.50
CA ALA A 86 -24.61 13.56 7.62
C ALA A 86 -25.95 13.70 8.37
N GLN A 87 -27.04 13.34 7.69
CA GLN A 87 -28.38 13.29 8.27
C GLN A 87 -28.60 11.92 8.90
N TYR A 88 -28.72 11.86 10.23
CA TYR A 88 -29.07 10.64 10.94
C TYR A 88 -30.50 10.74 11.47
N PRO A 89 -31.34 9.71 11.27
CA PRO A 89 -32.65 9.65 11.89
C PRO A 89 -32.50 9.61 13.42
N GLY A 90 -32.97 10.67 14.10
CA GLY A 90 -33.01 10.73 15.56
C GLY A 90 -31.96 11.63 16.23
N ILE A 91 -31.05 12.26 15.49
CA ILE A 91 -30.12 13.24 16.08
C ILE A 91 -30.58 14.66 15.75
N PRO A 92 -31.04 15.45 16.74
CA PRO A 92 -31.57 16.77 16.50
C PRO A 92 -30.41 17.74 16.38
N TYR A 93 -29.96 18.02 15.16
CA TYR A 93 -29.18 19.22 14.90
C TYR A 93 -29.89 20.08 13.85
N LYS A 94 -30.73 20.96 14.37
CA LYS A 94 -30.79 22.37 13.96
C LYS A 94 -30.37 23.20 15.16
#